data_AF-A0A4Q3TB71-F1
#
_entry.id   AF-A0A4Q3TB71-F1
#
_cell.length_a   1.000
_cell.length_b   1.000
_cell.length_c   1.000
_cell.angle_alpha   90.00
_cell.angle_beta   90.00
_cell.angle_gamma   90.00
#
_symmetry.space_group_name_H-M   'P 1'
#
loop_
_entity.id
_entity.type
_entity.pdbx_description
1 polymer ?
#
loop_
_entity_poly.entity_id
_entity_poly.type
_entity_poly.pdbx_seq_one_letter_code
_entity_poly.pdbx_strand_id
1 'polypeptide(L)'
;MKPTVVDASAAAAWVLPDESNEAAQALYAQACLEGEAFHAPQLWIWEMGNLLIHARRRERIAPGAVEPALETLAAARVPATASSSPPPLPAASSA
;
A
#
# COMPACT_ATOMS: atom_id res chain seq x y z
N MET A 1 -2.84 5.17 18.04
CA MET A 1 -2.73 5.93 16.76
C MET A 1 -3.92 5.60 15.89
N LYS A 2 -4.30 6.49 14.96
CA LYS A 2 -5.35 6.20 13.97
C LYS A 2 -4.77 5.27 12.89
N PRO A 3 -5.53 4.30 12.37
CA PRO A 3 -5.08 3.45 11.27
C PRO A 3 -4.79 4.29 10.02
N THR A 4 -3.65 4.03 9.37
CA THR A 4 -3.22 4.65 8.11
C THR A 4 -3.63 3.77 6.94
N VAL A 5 -4.35 4.33 5.98
CA VAL A 5 -4.72 3.62 4.76
C VAL A 5 -3.64 3.83 3.70
N VAL A 6 -3.14 2.75 3.12
CA VAL A 6 -2.17 2.74 2.02
C VAL A 6 -2.92 2.36 0.74
N ASP A 7 -2.95 3.30 -0.19
CA ASP A 7 -3.46 3.05 -1.54
C ASP A 7 -2.40 2.32 -2.40
N ALA A 8 -2.84 1.64 -3.46
CA ALA A 8 -1.94 0.95 -4.38
C ALA A 8 -0.94 1.92 -5.05
N SER A 9 -1.38 3.14 -5.37
CA SER A 9 -0.50 4.17 -5.95
C SER A 9 0.57 4.65 -4.97
N ALA A 10 0.26 4.70 -3.68
CA ALA A 10 1.26 5.06 -2.65
C ALA A 10 2.27 3.93 -2.44
N ALA A 11 1.81 2.68 -2.43
CA ALA A 11 2.68 1.50 -2.32
C ALA A 11 3.54 1.27 -3.57
N ALA A 12 3.15 1.80 -4.73
CA ALA A 12 3.93 1.71 -5.97
C ALA A 12 5.36 2.25 -5.81
N ALA A 13 5.53 3.35 -5.08
CA ALA A 13 6.82 3.99 -4.82
C ALA A 13 7.79 3.12 -3.99
N TRP A 14 7.31 2.05 -3.35
CA TRP A 14 8.15 1.08 -2.64
C TRP A 14 8.84 0.10 -3.59
N VAL A 15 8.26 -0.14 -4.76
CA VAL A 15 8.71 -1.18 -5.70
C VAL A 15 9.09 -0.67 -7.08
N LEU A 16 8.67 0.54 -7.45
CA LEU A 16 9.01 1.18 -8.72
C LEU A 16 10.20 2.14 -8.52
N PRO A 17 11.36 1.89 -9.16
CA PRO A 17 12.56 2.70 -8.95
C PRO A 17 12.40 4.18 -9.29
N ASP A 18 11.57 4.48 -10.29
CA ASP A 18 11.34 5.84 -10.81
C ASP A 18 10.31 6.64 -10.01
N GLU A 19 9.53 5.99 -9.14
CA GLU A 19 8.60 6.66 -8.21
C GLU A 19 9.15 6.73 -6.76
N SER A 20 10.26 6.03 -6.50
CA SER A 20 10.83 5.92 -5.16
C SER A 20 11.47 7.23 -4.68
N ASN A 21 11.25 7.56 -3.40
CA ASN A 21 11.79 8.75 -2.74
C ASN A 21 11.92 8.52 -1.22
N GLU A 22 12.57 9.45 -0.52
CA GLU A 22 12.82 9.35 0.93
C GLU A 22 11.53 9.18 1.75
N ALA A 23 10.46 9.88 1.39
CA ALA A 23 9.19 9.78 2.10
C ALA A 23 8.53 8.41 1.90
N ALA A 24 8.58 7.86 0.68
CA ALA A 24 8.08 6.52 0.39
C ALA A 24 8.87 5.44 1.16
N GLN A 25 10.19 5.59 1.23
CA GLN A 25 11.06 4.66 1.97
C GLN A 25 10.83 4.75 3.49
N ALA A 26 10.61 5.95 4.03
CA ALA A 26 10.25 6.13 5.43
C ALA A 26 8.88 5.52 5.75
N LEU A 27 7.90 5.66 4.85
CA LEU A 27 6.57 5.05 5.02
C LEU A 27 6.64 3.52 4.94
N TYR A 28 7.44 2.98 4.01
CA TYR A 28 7.69 1.54 3.91
C TYR A 28 8.33 0.99 5.19
N ALA A 29 9.37 1.66 5.70
CA ALA A 29 10.02 1.27 6.94
C ALA A 29 9.03 1.23 8.11
N GLN A 30 8.14 2.22 8.22
CA GLN A 30 7.06 2.22 9.22
C GLN A 30 6.08 1.05 9.00
N ALA A 31 5.70 0.76 7.75
CA ALA A 31 4.80 -0.33 7.42
C ALA A 31 5.37 -1.72 7.75
N CYS A 32 6.69 -1.87 7.88
CA CYS A 32 7.33 -3.12 8.31
C CYS A 32 7.37 -3.30 9.85
N LEU A 33 7.22 -2.21 10.62
CA LEU A 33 7.30 -2.26 12.09
C LEU A 33 6.06 -2.92 12.71
N GLU A 34 6.27 -3.61 13.83
CA GLU A 34 5.18 -4.14 14.65
C GLU A 34 4.56 -3.01 15.49
N GLY A 35 3.22 -2.98 15.58
CA GLY A 35 2.48 -2.02 16.39
C GLY A 35 1.91 -0.82 15.63
N GLU A 36 2.37 -0.58 14.40
CA GLU A 36 1.75 0.40 13.50
C GLU A 36 0.50 -0.18 12.81
N ALA A 37 -0.56 0.60 12.73
CA ALA A 37 -1.82 0.18 12.15
C ALA A 37 -1.93 0.65 10.70
N PHE A 38 -1.44 -0.16 9.75
CA PHE A 38 -1.62 0.05 8.33
C PHE A 38 -2.75 -0.83 7.77
N HIS A 39 -3.46 -0.33 6.76
CA HIS A 39 -4.49 -1.08 6.04
C HIS A 39 -4.51 -0.68 4.58
N ALA A 40 -4.92 -1.59 3.70
CA ALA A 40 -5.17 -1.28 2.29
C ALA A 40 -6.60 -1.67 1.88
N PRO A 41 -7.16 -1.08 0.81
CA PRO A 41 -8.40 -1.55 0.21
C PRO A 41 -8.31 -3.03 -0.21
N GLN A 42 -9.43 -3.77 -0.24
CA GLN A 42 -9.43 -5.18 -0.67
C GLN A 42 -8.85 -5.40 -2.07
N LEU A 43 -9.01 -4.42 -2.96
CA LEU A 43 -8.51 -4.50 -4.34
C LEU A 43 -7.00 -4.34 -4.45
N TRP A 44 -6.32 -3.93 -3.38
CA TRP A 44 -4.90 -3.58 -3.39
C TRP A 44 -4.02 -4.69 -3.95
N ILE A 45 -4.25 -5.96 -3.59
CA ILE A 45 -3.47 -7.10 -4.10
C ILE A 45 -3.55 -7.18 -5.64
N TRP A 46 -4.74 -6.97 -6.21
CA TRP A 46 -4.96 -7.01 -7.65
C TRP A 46 -4.36 -5.79 -8.35
N GLU A 47 -4.48 -4.62 -7.74
CA GLU A 47 -3.91 -3.37 -8.26
C GLU A 47 -2.38 -3.42 -8.27
N MET A 48 -1.75 -3.92 -7.21
CA MET A 48 -0.30 -4.12 -7.15
C MET A 48 0.17 -5.16 -8.17
N GLY A 49 -0.55 -6.28 -8.33
CA GLY A 49 -0.23 -7.28 -9.36
C GLY A 49 -0.30 -6.71 -10.78
N ASN A 50 -1.39 -6.00 -11.09
CA ASN A 50 -1.54 -5.32 -12.38
C ASN A 50 -0.45 -4.27 -12.60
N LEU A 51 -0.13 -3.50 -11.56
CA LEU A 51 0.93 -2.50 -11.59
C LEU A 51 2.28 -3.11 -11.95
N LEU A 52 2.68 -4.21 -11.32
CA LEU A 52 3.96 -4.89 -11.61
C LEU A 52 4.00 -5.45 -13.04
N ILE A 53 2.90 -6.04 -13.52
CA ILE A 53 2.78 -6.52 -14.91
C ILE A 53 2.93 -5.33 -15.88
N HIS A 54 2.24 -4.22 -15.61
CA HIS A 54 2.31 -3.03 -16.45
C HIS A 54 3.69 -2.37 -16.42
N ALA A 55 4.33 -2.29 -15.25
CA ALA A 55 5.69 -1.77 -15.09
C ALA A 55 6.69 -2.62 -15.88
N ARG A 56 6.56 -3.96 -15.84
CA ARG A 56 7.41 -4.85 -16.62
C ARG A 56 7.19 -4.71 -18.12
N ARG A 57 5.94 -4.65 -18.57
CA ARG A 57 5.58 -4.46 -20.00
C ARG A 57 6.05 -3.12 -20.56
N ARG A 58 6.17 -2.09 -19.71
CA ARG A 58 6.67 -0.77 -20.07
C ARG A 58 8.16 -0.59 -19.76
N GLU A 59 8.86 -1.66 -19.40
CA GLU A 59 10.30 -1.65 -19.10
C GLU A 59 10.70 -0.70 -17.94
N ARG A 60 9.76 -0.37 -17.05
CA ARG A 60 10.02 0.44 -15.84
C ARG A 60 10.78 -0.35 -14.76
N ILE A 61 10.72 -1.68 -14.82
CA ILE A 61 11.46 -2.59 -13.95
C ILE A 61 12.19 -3.66 -14.77
N ALA A 62 13.32 -4.13 -14.26
CA ALA A 62 14.18 -5.10 -14.93
C ALA A 62 13.52 -6.49 -15.11
N PRO A 63 13.97 -7.31 -16.08
CA PRO A 63 13.57 -8.71 -16.15
C PRO A 63 14.00 -9.43 -14.86
N GLY A 64 13.07 -10.03 -14.14
CA GLY A 64 13.32 -10.68 -12.84
C GLY A 64 13.14 -9.79 -11.61
N ALA A 65 12.74 -8.52 -11.77
CA ALA A 65 12.46 -7.62 -10.64
C ALA A 65 11.05 -7.78 -10.04
N VAL A 66 10.20 -8.63 -10.63
CA VAL A 66 8.81 -8.83 -10.17
C VAL A 66 8.78 -9.57 -8.83
N GLU A 67 9.51 -10.68 -8.71
CA GLU A 67 9.59 -11.45 -7.46
C GLU A 67 10.16 -10.62 -6.30
N PRO A 68 11.30 -9.91 -6.43
CA PRO A 68 11.78 -9.00 -5.37
C PRO A 68 10.78 -7.90 -5.00
N ALA A 69 10.02 -7.39 -5.97
CA ALA A 69 8.96 -6.41 -5.69
C ALA A 69 7.82 -7.03 -4.87
N LEU A 70 7.41 -8.26 -5.18
CA LEU A 70 6.41 -8.98 -4.39
C LEU A 70 6.90 -9.28 -2.97
N GLU A 71 8.18 -9.66 -2.81
CA GLU A 71 8.80 -9.84 -1.50
C GLU A 71 8.80 -8.55 -0.67
N THR A 72 9.12 -7.42 -1.30
CA THR A 72 9.05 -6.08 -0.69
C THR A 72 7.62 -5.79 -0.21
N LEU A 73 6.62 -6.05 -1.03
CA LEU A 73 5.21 -5.84 -0.65
C LEU A 73 4.75 -6.78 0.47
N ALA A 74 5.23 -8.03 0.47
CA ALA A 74 4.91 -9.01 1.50
C ALA A 74 5.56 -8.71 2.85
N ALA A 75 6.72 -8.04 2.86
CA ALA A 75 7.39 -7.58 4.07
C ALA A 75 6.66 -6.39 4.72
N ALA A 76 5.87 -5.62 3.95
CA ALA A 76 5.01 -4.58 4.50
C ALA A 76 3.80 -5.22 5.18
N ARG A 77 3.57 -4.88 6.45
CA ARG A 77 2.46 -5.42 7.27
C ARG A 77 1.17 -4.64 6.98
N VAL A 78 0.71 -4.69 5.74
CA VAL A 78 -0.46 -3.94 5.26
C VAL A 78 -1.61 -4.91 4.93
N PRO A 79 -2.43 -5.31 5.93
CA PRO A 79 -3.59 -6.15 5.67
C PRO A 79 -4.59 -5.46 4.73
N ALA A 80 -4.98 -6.17 3.67
CA ALA A 80 -6.09 -5.77 2.81
C ALA A 80 -7.40 -5.95 3.58
N THR A 81 -8.12 -4.86 3.85
CA THR A 81 -9.37 -4.86 4.60
C THR A 81 -10.51 -4.32 3.74
N ALA A 82 -11.73 -4.81 3.98
CA ALA A 82 -12.92 -4.10 3.52
C ALA A 82 -12.88 -2.71 4.14
N SER A 83 -13.20 -1.66 3.40
CA SER A 83 -13.50 -0.36 4.01
C SER A 83 -14.58 -0.61 5.06
N SER A 84 -14.20 -0.69 6.34
CA SER A 84 -15.20 -0.68 7.40
C SER A 84 -15.90 0.66 7.25
N SER A 85 -17.22 0.65 7.16
CA SER A 85 -18.03 1.87 7.15
C SER A 85 -17.46 2.89 8.14
N PRO A 86 -17.37 4.19 7.80
CA PRO A 86 -17.06 5.20 8.81
C PRO A 86 -18.01 4.99 10.00
N PRO A 87 -17.54 5.17 11.25
CA PRO A 87 -18.40 5.10 12.42
C PRO A 87 -19.62 6.01 12.18
N PRO A 88 -20.84 5.59 12.56
CA PRO A 88 -22.04 6.38 12.33
C PRO A 88 -21.80 7.79 12.89
N LEU A 89 -22.11 8.81 12.07
CA LEU A 89 -22.06 10.19 12.52
C LEU A 89 -22.84 10.29 13.84
N PRO A 90 -22.31 10.98 14.87
CA PRO A 90 -23.04 11.16 16.11
C PRO A 90 -24.40 11.74 15.75
N ALA A 91 -25.48 11.08 16.22
CA ALA A 91 -26.84 11.55 15.99
C ALA A 91 -26.88 13.03 16.34
N ALA A 92 -27.24 13.87 15.36
CA ALA A 92 -27.41 15.29 15.57
C ALA A 92 -28.31 15.44 16.80
N SER A 93 -27.74 15.99 17.87
CA SER A 93 -28.49 16.27 19.08
C SER A 93 -29.51 17.33 18.69
N SER A 94 -30.75 16.90 18.47
CA SER A 94 -31.88 17.81 18.28
C SER A 94 -32.03 18.60 19.57
N ALA A 95 -31.61 19.86 19.53
CA ALA A 95 -31.97 20.88 20.51
C ALA A 95 -33.39 21.38 20.26
#